data_AF-A0A929ATB6-F1
#
_entry.id   AF-A0A929ATB6-F1
#
_cell.length_a   1.000
_cell.length_b   1.000
_cell.length_c   1.000
_cell.angle_alpha   90.00
_cell.angle_beta   90.00
_cell.angle_gamma   90.00
#
_symmetry.space_group_name_H-M   'P 1'
#
loop_
_entity.id
_entity.type
_entity.pdbx_description
1 polymer ?
#
loop_
_entity_poly.entity_id
_entity_poly.type
_entity_poly.pdbx_seq_one_letter_code
_entity_poly.pdbx_strand_id
1 'polypeptide(L)'
;MPEESVYRRQARSNEETANAAQSGFPDWAVIMCFYAALHWINDYALRHGEIDSFDVSDSSPHGARWKYVKKLARAKRWDDLQDAYETLFRASMTARYLRDLEDLNCSAREHYAKYGVDFCFDSLKIIKNRLES
;
A
#
# COMPACT_ATOMS: atom_id res chain seq x y z
N MET A 1 -3.53 -14.86 -23.71
CA MET A 1 -2.98 -13.85 -22.77
C MET A 1 -2.09 -14.59 -21.79
N PRO A 2 -0.95 -14.03 -21.38
CA PRO A 2 -0.18 -14.63 -20.29
C PRO A 2 -1.06 -14.74 -19.03
N GLU A 3 -0.79 -15.77 -18.24
CA GLU A 3 -1.47 -15.97 -16.96
C GLU A 3 -1.26 -14.77 -16.04
N GLU A 4 -2.28 -14.44 -15.26
CA GLU A 4 -2.21 -13.35 -14.31
C GLU A 4 -1.19 -13.63 -13.20
N SER A 5 -0.34 -12.63 -12.89
CA SER A 5 0.65 -12.78 -11.83
C SER A 5 -0.02 -13.03 -10.47
N VAL A 6 0.65 -13.78 -9.60
CA VAL A 6 0.19 -13.97 -8.20
C VAL A 6 0.03 -12.63 -7.48
N TYR A 7 0.90 -11.67 -7.77
CA TYR A 7 0.85 -10.34 -7.17
C TYR A 7 -0.40 -9.58 -7.57
N ARG A 8 -0.79 -9.62 -8.85
CA ARG A 8 -2.03 -8.97 -9.30
C ARG A 8 -3.26 -9.58 -8.63
N ARG A 9 -3.32 -10.92 -8.52
CA ARG A 9 -4.40 -11.61 -7.79
C ARG A 9 -4.46 -11.20 -6.32
N GLN A 10 -3.32 -11.15 -5.64
CA GLN A 10 -3.23 -10.70 -4.24
C GLN A 10 -3.66 -9.24 -4.08
N ALA A 11 -3.28 -8.37 -5.01
CA ALA A 11 -3.64 -6.96 -4.96
C ALA A 11 -5.16 -6.78 -5.02
N ARG A 12 -5.84 -7.43 -5.97
CA ARG A 12 -7.31 -7.39 -6.09
C ARG A 12 -8.02 -8.02 -4.90
N SER A 13 -7.54 -9.18 -4.42
CA SER A 13 -8.10 -9.81 -3.22
C SER A 13 -8.05 -8.87 -2.01
N ASN A 14 -6.96 -8.11 -1.86
CA ASN A 14 -6.83 -7.15 -0.77
C ASN A 14 -7.71 -5.92 -0.99
N GLU A 15 -7.90 -5.44 -2.22
CA GLU A 15 -8.88 -4.39 -2.53
C GLU A 15 -10.30 -4.79 -2.15
N GLU A 16 -10.73 -5.99 -2.54
CA GLU A 16 -12.05 -6.53 -2.20
C GLU A 16 -12.22 -6.61 -0.68
N THR A 17 -11.20 -7.10 0.01
CA THR A 17 -11.19 -7.18 1.48
C THR A 17 -11.22 -5.79 2.12
N ALA A 18 -10.51 -4.81 1.57
CA ALA A 18 -10.52 -3.43 2.06
C ALA A 18 -11.92 -2.81 1.97
N ASN A 19 -12.58 -2.96 0.82
CA ASN A 19 -13.95 -2.48 0.61
C ASN A 19 -14.94 -3.13 1.58
N ALA A 20 -14.85 -4.46 1.76
CA ALA A 20 -15.72 -5.18 2.70
C ALA A 20 -15.50 -4.77 4.16
N ALA A 21 -14.28 -4.36 4.52
CA ALA A 21 -13.91 -4.00 5.88
C ALA A 21 -14.22 -2.53 6.24
N GLN A 22 -14.32 -1.63 5.26
CA GLN A 22 -14.33 -0.17 5.48
C GLN A 22 -15.32 0.32 6.56
N SER A 23 -16.53 -0.23 6.60
CA SER A 23 -17.58 0.24 7.52
C SER A 23 -17.55 -0.41 8.92
N GLY A 24 -16.95 -1.60 9.06
CA GLY A 24 -16.98 -2.36 10.34
C GLY A 24 -15.60 -2.52 10.99
N PHE A 25 -14.55 -2.55 10.18
CA PHE A 25 -13.17 -2.80 10.57
C PHE A 25 -12.24 -1.83 9.80
N PRO A 26 -12.38 -0.51 10.02
CA PRO A 26 -11.66 0.50 9.22
C PRO A 26 -10.14 0.39 9.36
N ASP A 27 -9.64 -0.02 10.53
CA ASP A 27 -8.22 -0.38 10.72
C ASP A 27 -7.77 -1.51 9.79
N TRP A 28 -8.62 -2.52 9.61
CA TRP A 28 -8.35 -3.61 8.66
C TRP A 28 -8.40 -3.12 7.21
N ALA A 29 -9.33 -2.23 6.87
CA ALA A 29 -9.40 -1.63 5.54
C ALA A 29 -8.12 -0.87 5.17
N VAL A 30 -7.54 -0.11 6.12
CA VAL A 30 -6.25 0.58 5.96
C VAL A 30 -5.13 -0.44 5.67
N ILE A 31 -5.05 -1.51 6.46
CA ILE A 31 -4.03 -2.56 6.30
C ILE A 31 -4.15 -3.20 4.91
N MET A 32 -5.37 -3.55 4.50
CA MET A 32 -5.63 -4.15 3.19
C MET A 32 -5.29 -3.20 2.03
N CYS A 33 -5.59 -1.90 2.15
CA CYS A 33 -5.18 -0.91 1.14
C CYS A 33 -3.64 -0.88 0.96
N PHE A 34 -2.89 -0.89 2.06
CA PHE A 34 -1.43 -0.92 2.01
C PHE A 34 -0.90 -2.21 1.37
N TYR A 35 -1.42 -3.38 1.74
CA TYR A 35 -0.98 -4.63 1.11
C TYR A 35 -1.41 -4.73 -0.35
N ALA A 36 -2.57 -4.19 -0.74
CA ALA A 36 -2.95 -4.08 -2.15
C ALA A 36 -1.92 -3.25 -2.93
N ALA A 37 -1.57 -2.05 -2.44
CA ALA A 37 -0.55 -1.19 -3.04
C ALA A 37 0.82 -1.89 -3.16
N LEU A 38 1.22 -2.60 -2.10
CA LEU A 38 2.46 -3.39 -2.10
C LEU A 38 2.48 -4.44 -3.22
N HIS A 39 1.36 -5.14 -3.42
CA HIS A 39 1.27 -6.16 -4.46
C HIS A 39 1.15 -5.56 -5.86
N TRP A 40 0.54 -4.39 -6.02
CA TRP A 40 0.59 -3.65 -7.29
C TRP A 40 2.01 -3.25 -7.67
N ILE A 41 2.81 -2.79 -6.71
CA ILE A 41 4.23 -2.50 -6.92
C ILE A 41 5.01 -3.76 -7.34
N ASN A 42 4.73 -4.91 -6.71
CA ASN A 42 5.35 -6.17 -7.11
C ASN A 42 4.95 -6.60 -8.52
N ASP A 43 3.67 -6.49 -8.88
CA ASP A 43 3.21 -6.80 -10.25
C ASP A 43 3.89 -5.90 -11.28
N TYR A 44 3.99 -4.61 -11.00
CA TYR A 44 4.67 -3.66 -11.88
C TYR A 44 6.14 -4.02 -12.05
N ALA A 45 6.88 -4.26 -10.96
CA ALA A 45 8.28 -4.65 -11.02
C ALA A 45 8.47 -5.96 -11.79
N LEU A 46 7.61 -6.95 -11.58
CA LEU A 46 7.63 -8.22 -12.31
C LEU A 46 7.46 -8.01 -13.83
N ARG A 47 6.47 -7.20 -14.25
CA ARG A 47 6.22 -6.91 -15.67
C ARG A 47 7.36 -6.18 -16.36
N HIS A 48 8.22 -5.50 -15.59
CA HIS A 48 9.38 -4.76 -16.10
C HIS A 48 10.71 -5.50 -15.88
N GLY A 49 10.69 -6.73 -15.37
CA GLY A 49 11.91 -7.51 -15.09
C GLY A 49 12.75 -6.96 -13.94
N GLU A 50 12.13 -6.24 -13.00
CA GLU A 50 12.81 -5.57 -11.88
C GLU A 50 12.48 -6.20 -10.51
N ILE A 51 11.77 -7.33 -10.47
CA ILE A 51 11.31 -7.96 -9.22
C ILE A 51 12.46 -8.34 -8.28
N ASP A 52 13.61 -8.72 -8.85
CA ASP A 52 14.81 -9.09 -8.10
C ASP A 52 15.43 -7.90 -7.33
N SER A 53 15.03 -6.66 -7.66
CA SER A 53 15.43 -5.47 -6.89
C SER A 53 14.90 -5.46 -5.45
N PHE A 54 14.00 -6.39 -5.10
CA PHE A 54 13.51 -6.57 -3.74
C PHE A 54 14.32 -7.56 -2.91
N ASP A 55 15.19 -8.36 -3.52
CA ASP A 55 16.03 -9.36 -2.85
C ASP A 55 17.34 -8.71 -2.36
N VAL A 56 17.21 -7.79 -1.40
CA VAL A 56 18.35 -7.03 -0.87
C VAL A 56 18.58 -7.43 0.59
N SER A 57 19.72 -8.04 0.88
CA SER A 57 20.10 -8.57 2.21
C SER A 57 19.99 -7.55 3.34
N ASP A 58 20.18 -6.26 3.03
CA ASP A 58 20.32 -5.18 4.01
C ASP A 58 19.05 -4.33 4.16
N SER A 59 17.92 -4.76 3.57
CA SER A 59 16.67 -4.00 3.61
C SER A 59 15.50 -4.90 4.00
N SER A 60 14.63 -4.39 4.88
CA SER A 60 13.35 -5.06 5.11
C SER A 60 12.54 -5.12 3.80
N PRO A 61 11.66 -6.12 3.62
CA PRO A 61 10.83 -6.23 2.43
C PRO A 61 10.03 -4.95 2.12
N HIS A 62 9.53 -4.25 3.14
CA HIS A 62 8.83 -2.97 2.98
C HIS A 62 9.79 -1.83 2.60
N GLY A 63 11.00 -1.79 3.20
CA GLY A 63 12.02 -0.80 2.86
C GLY A 63 12.53 -0.92 1.43
N ALA A 64 12.66 -2.15 0.90
CA ALA A 64 13.08 -2.38 -0.48
C ALA A 64 12.06 -1.80 -1.47
N ARG A 65 10.77 -2.02 -1.23
CA ARG A 65 9.67 -1.49 -2.04
C ARG A 65 9.54 0.02 -1.95
N TRP A 66 9.76 0.59 -0.75
CA TRP A 66 9.79 2.04 -0.60
C TRP A 66 10.92 2.68 -1.43
N LYS A 67 12.13 2.10 -1.40
CA LYS A 67 13.26 2.56 -2.24
C LYS A 67 12.93 2.43 -3.73
N TYR A 68 12.29 1.34 -4.14
CA TYR A 68 11.84 1.14 -5.51
C TYR A 68 10.81 2.19 -5.95
N VAL A 69 9.77 2.41 -5.14
CA VAL A 69 8.74 3.44 -5.40
C VAL A 69 9.40 4.81 -5.56
N LYS A 70 10.32 5.18 -4.66
CA LYS A 70 11.03 6.46 -4.73
C LYS A 70 11.87 6.59 -6.01
N LYS A 71 12.57 5.53 -6.41
CA LYS A 71 13.34 5.49 -7.66
C LYS A 71 12.41 5.65 -8.87
N LEU A 72 11.31 4.89 -8.90
CA LEU A 72 10.32 4.89 -9.97
C LEU A 72 9.64 6.26 -10.11
N ALA A 73 9.15 6.82 -9.00
CA ALA A 73 8.52 8.14 -8.93
C ALA A 73 9.45 9.23 -9.49
N ARG A 74 10.72 9.23 -9.06
CA ARG A 74 11.72 10.18 -9.58
C ARG A 74 11.96 10.00 -11.09
N ALA A 75 12.12 8.76 -11.55
CA ALA A 75 12.41 8.48 -12.96
C ALA A 75 11.25 8.86 -13.89
N LYS A 76 10.01 8.68 -13.43
CA LYS A 76 8.80 8.93 -14.22
C LYS A 76 8.13 10.27 -13.95
N ARG A 77 8.65 11.04 -12.97
CA ARG A 77 8.04 12.29 -12.46
C ARG A 77 6.62 12.05 -11.92
N TRP A 78 6.46 10.98 -11.14
CA TRP A 78 5.21 10.58 -10.48
C TRP A 78 5.33 10.83 -8.99
N ASP A 79 5.45 12.10 -8.60
CA ASP A 79 5.58 12.47 -7.19
C ASP A 79 4.36 12.00 -6.37
N ASP A 80 3.18 12.02 -6.99
CA ASP A 80 1.93 11.50 -6.42
C ASP A 80 1.95 10.00 -6.12
N LEU A 81 2.70 9.20 -6.89
CA LEU A 81 2.89 7.78 -6.59
C LEU A 81 3.67 7.60 -5.28
N GLN A 82 4.73 8.40 -5.08
CA GLN A 82 5.52 8.34 -3.87
C GLN A 82 4.69 8.78 -2.66
N ASP A 83 3.98 9.90 -2.77
CA ASP A 83 3.17 10.46 -1.70
C ASP A 83 2.02 9.51 -1.31
N ALA A 84 1.35 8.90 -2.29
CA ALA A 84 0.28 7.94 -2.05
C ALA A 84 0.80 6.66 -1.36
N TYR A 85 1.94 6.13 -1.80
CA TYR A 85 2.53 4.94 -1.18
C TYR A 85 3.02 5.23 0.25
N GLU A 86 3.61 6.40 0.47
CA GLU A 86 4.05 6.84 1.81
C GLU A 86 2.87 7.03 2.75
N THR A 87 1.77 7.64 2.27
CA THR A 87 0.51 7.78 3.00
C THR A 87 -0.01 6.43 3.48
N LEU A 88 -0.12 5.46 2.57
CA LEU A 88 -0.58 4.11 2.92
C LEU A 88 0.37 3.40 3.87
N PHE A 89 1.68 3.55 3.68
CA PHE A 89 2.66 2.95 4.58
C PHE A 89 2.51 3.48 6.01
N ARG A 90 2.45 4.81 6.18
CA ARG A 90 2.28 5.45 7.49
C ARG A 90 0.97 5.03 8.16
N ALA A 91 -0.15 5.11 7.43
CA ALA A 91 -1.44 4.66 7.95
C ALA A 91 -1.42 3.17 8.35
N SER A 92 -0.75 2.30 7.59
CA SER A 92 -0.60 0.89 7.96
C SER A 92 0.22 0.68 9.23
N MET A 93 1.16 1.59 9.54
CA MET A 93 1.97 1.52 10.76
C MET A 93 1.13 1.91 11.97
N THR A 94 0.30 2.95 11.84
CA THR A 94 -0.71 3.31 12.84
C THR A 94 -1.69 2.15 13.05
N ALA A 95 -2.22 1.57 11.97
CA ALA A 95 -3.20 0.48 12.06
C ALA A 95 -2.66 -0.80 12.74
N ARG A 96 -1.40 -1.16 12.48
CA ARG A 96 -0.79 -2.41 13.01
C ARG A 96 -0.07 -2.24 14.34
N TYR A 97 0.48 -1.06 14.60
CA TYR A 97 1.44 -0.85 15.69
C TYR A 97 1.11 0.37 16.55
N LEU A 98 -0.03 1.02 16.34
CA LEU A 98 -0.43 2.26 17.03
C LEU A 98 0.61 3.38 16.90
N ARG A 99 1.43 3.35 15.84
CA ARG A 99 2.36 4.44 15.56
C ARG A 99 1.59 5.75 15.39
N ASP A 100 2.09 6.81 16.01
CA ASP A 100 1.49 8.15 16.11
C ASP A 100 0.24 8.21 17.00
N LEU A 101 -0.13 7.11 17.67
CA LEU A 101 -1.21 7.03 18.65
C LEU A 101 -0.71 6.54 20.02
N GLU A 102 0.60 6.42 20.24
CA GLU A 102 1.15 5.76 21.44
C GLU A 102 0.70 6.42 22.75
N ASP A 103 0.54 7.74 22.74
CA ASP A 103 0.09 8.54 23.89
C ASP A 103 -1.43 8.77 23.90
N LEU A 104 -2.12 8.32 22.86
CA LEU A 104 -3.56 8.42 22.75
C LEU A 104 -4.16 7.11 23.27
N ASN A 105 -4.95 7.19 24.33
CA ASN A 105 -5.65 6.04 24.89
C ASN A 105 -6.82 5.60 23.97
N CYS A 106 -6.51 5.20 22.74
CA CYS A 106 -7.45 4.68 21.76
C CYS A 106 -6.80 3.61 20.88
N SER A 107 -7.64 2.70 20.39
CA SER A 107 -7.25 1.74 19.37
C SER A 107 -7.20 2.37 17.99
N ALA A 108 -6.43 1.77 17.07
CA ALA A 108 -6.45 2.15 15.66
C ALA A 108 -7.87 2.09 15.07
N ARG A 109 -8.68 1.11 15.48
CA ARG A 109 -10.07 1.00 15.03
C ARG A 109 -10.89 2.21 15.43
N GLU A 110 -10.82 2.64 16.69
CA GLU A 110 -11.54 3.84 17.16
C GLU A 110 -11.04 5.10 16.45
N HIS A 111 -9.72 5.21 16.25
CA HIS A 111 -9.14 6.30 15.47
C HIS A 111 -9.73 6.36 14.06
N TYR A 112 -9.65 5.27 13.29
CA TYR A 112 -10.12 5.26 11.91
C TYR A 112 -11.65 5.26 11.77
N ALA A 113 -12.39 4.76 12.76
CA ALA A 113 -13.84 4.93 12.81
C ALA A 113 -14.23 6.40 12.99
N LYS A 114 -13.44 7.19 13.73
CA LYS A 114 -13.68 8.61 13.96
C LYS A 114 -13.28 9.49 12.79
N TYR A 115 -12.12 9.23 12.18
CA TYR A 115 -11.53 10.10 11.15
C TYR A 115 -11.77 9.61 9.71
N GLY A 116 -12.26 8.38 9.54
CA GLY A 116 -12.48 7.78 8.23
C GLY A 116 -11.21 7.23 7.59
N VAL A 117 -11.39 6.55 6.47
CA VAL A 117 -10.30 5.84 5.74
C VAL A 117 -10.30 6.12 4.23
N ASP A 118 -11.15 7.04 3.75
CA ASP A 118 -11.31 7.32 2.32
C ASP A 118 -9.99 7.71 1.65
N PHE A 119 -9.12 8.43 2.37
CA PHE A 119 -7.78 8.80 1.91
C PHE A 119 -6.90 7.58 1.54
N CYS A 120 -7.14 6.41 2.16
CA CYS A 120 -6.43 5.17 1.81
C CYS A 120 -6.90 4.64 0.45
N PHE A 121 -8.21 4.68 0.18
CA PHE A 121 -8.77 4.25 -1.10
C PHE A 121 -8.34 5.19 -2.24
N ASP A 122 -8.34 6.50 -1.98
CA ASP A 122 -7.83 7.50 -2.93
C ASP A 122 -6.34 7.29 -3.25
N SER A 123 -5.53 7.07 -2.22
CA SER A 123 -4.10 6.77 -2.39
C SER A 123 -3.89 5.48 -3.20
N LEU A 124 -4.65 4.43 -2.90
CA LEU A 124 -4.57 3.17 -3.65
C LEU A 124 -4.96 3.37 -5.12
N LYS A 125 -5.99 4.17 -5.40
CA LYS A 125 -6.41 4.51 -6.77
C LYS A 125 -5.33 5.27 -7.53
N ILE A 126 -4.64 6.24 -6.90
CA ILE A 126 -3.50 6.94 -7.51
C ILE A 126 -2.41 5.93 -7.90
N ILE A 127 -2.04 5.05 -6.98
CA ILE A 127 -1.01 4.02 -7.21
C ILE A 127 -1.40 3.15 -8.40
N LYS A 128 -2.62 2.61 -8.44
CA LYS A 128 -3.09 1.78 -9.56
C LYS A 128 -3.04 2.52 -10.88
N ASN A 129 -3.57 3.74 -10.94
CA ASN A 129 -3.59 4.54 -12.15
C ASN A 129 -2.19 4.78 -12.73
N ARG A 130 -1.17 4.94 -11.87
CA ARG A 130 0.23 5.13 -12.30
C ARG A 130 0.89 3.84 -12.79
N LEU A 131 0.53 2.70 -12.21
CA LEU A 131 1.17 1.41 -12.52
C LEU A 131 0.49 0.66 -13.68
N GLU A 132 -0.77 1.00 -13.96
CA GLU A 132 -1.56 0.41 -15.03
C GLU A 132 -1.66 1.28 -16.30
N SER A 133 -1.22 2.55 -16.23
CA SER A 133 -1.06 3.44 -17.40
C SER A 133 0.13 3.05 -18.27
#